data_AF-A0AAU9NAQ0-F1
#
_entry.id   AF-A0AAU9NAQ0-F1
#
_cell.length_a   1.000
_cell.length_b   1.000
_cell.length_c   1.000
_cell.angle_alpha   90.00
_cell.angle_beta   90.00
_cell.angle_gamma   90.00
#
_symmetry.space_group_name_H-M   'P 1'
#
loop_
_entity.id
_entity.type
_entity.pdbx_description
1 polymer ?
#
loop_
_entity_poly.entity_id
_entity_poly.type
_entity_poly.pdbx_seq_one_letter_code
_entity_poly.pdbx_strand_id
1 'polypeptide(L)'
;MTQSFGCNGLDASEYITRGKISLPFRSPLRLRPPITHHPRKLSFTAVSSSSGYAISDQELESRGFIFRRTINDLNLDHLNSIFVVVGFPKRDTDKIKVALEHTDSLLWVEYEKTKRPVAFARATGDGVFNAIIWDVVVDPNFQGIGLGKAVIEREWWRSYFKRESLTLL
;
A
#
# COMPACT_ATOMS: atom_id res chain seq x y z
N MET A 1 -15.17 41.12 13.70
CA MET A 1 -14.66 39.73 13.61
C MET A 1 -14.85 39.27 12.17
N THR A 2 -13.85 39.55 11.31
CA THR A 2 -12.80 38.60 10.82
C THR A 2 -13.27 38.02 9.48
N GLN A 3 -13.08 38.76 8.39
CA GLN A 3 -11.93 38.75 7.46
C GLN A 3 -11.85 37.50 6.58
N SER A 4 -12.11 37.77 5.29
CA SER A 4 -11.97 36.90 4.12
C SER A 4 -10.49 36.81 3.70
N PHE A 5 -10.08 35.62 3.25
CA PHE A 5 -8.78 35.35 2.64
C PHE A 5 -8.71 35.96 1.23
N GLY A 6 -7.68 36.77 0.97
CA GLY A 6 -7.34 37.30 -0.35
C GLY A 6 -5.91 36.93 -0.72
N CYS A 7 -5.76 36.20 -1.81
CA CYS A 7 -4.50 35.79 -2.42
C CYS A 7 -3.69 37.01 -2.89
N ASN A 8 -2.41 37.09 -2.51
CA ASN A 8 -1.47 38.05 -3.10
C ASN A 8 -0.33 37.28 -3.77
N GLY A 9 -0.42 37.17 -5.09
CA GLY A 9 0.76 36.98 -5.93
C GLY A 9 1.55 38.28 -5.97
N LEU A 10 2.86 38.20 -5.73
CA LEU A 10 3.76 39.34 -5.88
C LEU A 10 4.74 39.07 -7.00
N ASP A 11 4.64 39.98 -7.96
CA ASP A 11 5.33 40.16 -9.22
C ASP A 11 6.83 40.41 -9.00
N ALA A 12 7.64 39.76 -9.84
CA ALA A 12 9.10 39.68 -9.75
C ALA A 12 9.77 40.78 -10.59
N SER A 13 9.51 42.04 -10.26
CA SER A 13 10.14 43.16 -10.97
C SER A 13 10.43 44.36 -10.06
N GLU A 14 11.26 44.19 -9.03
CA GLU A 14 11.83 45.35 -8.33
C GLU A 14 13.11 45.07 -7.54
N TYR A 15 14.16 44.49 -8.15
CA TYR A 15 15.50 44.52 -7.52
C TYR A 15 16.63 44.58 -8.55
N ILE A 16 16.69 45.68 -9.31
CA ILE A 16 17.94 46.13 -9.94
C ILE A 16 18.21 47.52 -9.39
N THR A 17 19.17 47.66 -8.46
CA THR A 17 20.37 48.52 -8.58
C THR A 17 21.15 48.52 -7.25
N ARG A 18 22.48 48.37 -7.35
CA ARG A 18 23.56 48.71 -6.37
C ARG A 18 24.03 47.61 -5.42
N GLY A 19 25.31 47.25 -5.56
CA GLY A 19 26.12 46.67 -4.48
C GLY A 19 27.20 45.71 -4.97
N LYS A 20 28.46 46.19 -5.07
CA LYS A 20 29.65 45.34 -5.28
C LYS A 20 29.79 44.38 -4.10
N ILE A 21 29.80 43.07 -4.36
CA ILE A 21 30.17 42.04 -3.37
C ILE A 21 31.31 41.22 -3.99
N SER A 22 32.45 41.24 -3.33
CA SER A 22 33.62 40.42 -3.63
C SER A 22 33.29 38.93 -3.46
N LEU A 23 33.42 38.14 -4.52
CA LEU A 23 33.30 36.69 -4.46
C LEU A 23 34.61 36.08 -3.95
N PRO A 24 34.59 35.16 -2.96
CA PRO A 24 35.78 34.40 -2.62
C PRO A 24 36.14 33.43 -3.75
N PHE A 25 37.45 33.33 -3.98
CA PHE A 25 38.11 32.45 -4.93
C PHE A 25 37.62 31.00 -4.79
N ARG A 26 36.93 30.49 -5.83
CA ARG A 26 36.36 29.14 -5.89
C ARG A 26 37.48 28.17 -6.27
N SER A 27 37.80 27.23 -5.39
CA SER A 27 38.76 26.14 -5.63
C SER A 27 38.38 25.33 -6.89
N PRO A 28 39.33 24.77 -7.64
CA PRO A 28 39.01 23.96 -8.81
C PRO A 28 38.24 22.71 -8.38
N LEU A 29 37.13 22.46 -9.07
CA LEU A 29 36.29 21.28 -8.88
C LEU A 29 37.12 20.01 -9.12
N ARG A 30 37.38 19.25 -8.06
CA ARG A 30 37.93 17.90 -8.16
C ARG A 30 36.80 16.97 -8.62
N LEU A 31 36.83 16.57 -9.90
CA LEU A 31 35.95 15.54 -10.45
C LEU A 31 36.09 14.27 -9.61
N ARG A 32 35.01 13.85 -8.94
CA ARG A 32 34.92 12.53 -8.32
C ARG A 32 34.76 11.48 -9.43
N PRO A 33 35.42 10.32 -9.35
CA PRO A 33 35.19 9.24 -10.28
C PRO A 33 33.73 8.76 -10.19
N PRO A 34 33.14 8.28 -11.30
CA PRO A 34 31.77 7.81 -11.30
C PRO A 34 31.64 6.62 -10.35
N ILE A 35 30.64 6.67 -9.48
CA ILE A 35 30.25 5.52 -8.66
C ILE A 35 29.74 4.46 -9.63
N THR A 36 30.55 3.43 -9.88
CA THR A 36 30.12 2.21 -10.57
C THR A 36 29.09 1.50 -9.69
N HIS A 37 27.80 1.73 -9.96
CA HIS A 37 26.74 0.90 -9.44
C HIS A 37 26.85 -0.48 -10.11
N HIS A 38 27.50 -1.43 -9.44
CA HIS A 38 27.33 -2.83 -9.79
C HIS A 38 25.84 -3.17 -9.61
N PRO A 39 25.13 -3.62 -10.65
CA PRO A 39 23.79 -4.16 -10.46
C PRO A 39 23.95 -5.40 -9.58
N ARG A 40 23.46 -5.35 -8.34
CA ARG A 40 23.23 -6.55 -7.55
C ARG A 40 22.30 -7.41 -8.39
N LYS A 41 22.80 -8.55 -8.89
CA LYS A 41 21.96 -9.60 -9.44
C LYS A 41 21.05 -10.06 -8.30
N LEU A 42 19.83 -9.56 -8.27
CA LEU A 42 18.76 -10.12 -7.46
C LEU A 42 18.45 -11.48 -8.10
N SER A 43 19.03 -12.54 -7.53
CA SER A 43 18.62 -13.90 -7.85
C SER A 43 17.23 -14.09 -7.26
N PHE A 44 16.20 -13.99 -8.09
CA PHE A 44 14.90 -14.55 -7.73
C PHE A 44 15.06 -16.06 -7.81
N THR A 45 15.01 -16.75 -6.68
CA THR A 45 14.83 -18.20 -6.71
C THR A 45 13.47 -18.44 -7.33
N ALA A 46 13.41 -19.13 -8.47
CA ALA A 46 12.16 -19.58 -9.04
C ALA A 46 11.48 -20.45 -7.98
N VAL A 47 10.43 -19.93 -7.36
CA VAL A 47 9.62 -20.71 -6.41
C VAL A 47 8.94 -21.77 -7.24
N SER A 48 9.41 -23.01 -7.10
CA SER A 48 8.71 -24.19 -7.57
C SER A 48 7.25 -24.06 -7.17
N SER A 49 6.35 -24.19 -8.14
CA SER A 49 4.91 -24.13 -7.97
C SER A 49 4.43 -25.27 -7.06
N SER A 50 4.70 -25.20 -5.76
CA SER A 50 3.91 -25.92 -4.79
C SER A 50 2.53 -25.26 -4.84
N SER A 51 1.52 -26.04 -5.16
CA SER A 51 0.10 -25.67 -5.22
C SER A 51 -0.48 -25.18 -3.88
N GLY A 52 0.37 -24.85 -2.90
CA GLY A 52 0.02 -24.42 -1.55
C GLY A 52 0.49 -23.01 -1.24
N TYR A 53 -0.19 -22.39 -0.29
CA TYR A 53 0.20 -21.10 0.30
C TYR A 53 1.55 -21.21 1.00
N ALA A 54 2.30 -20.10 1.04
CA ALA A 54 3.61 -20.07 1.70
C ALA A 54 3.54 -20.25 3.22
N ILE A 55 2.40 -19.91 3.81
CA ILE A 55 2.03 -20.19 5.20
C ILE A 55 0.66 -20.87 5.12
N SER A 56 0.44 -21.98 5.85
CA SER A 56 -0.86 -22.69 5.82
C SER A 56 -1.95 -21.94 6.61
N ASP A 57 -3.21 -22.27 6.34
CA ASP A 57 -4.35 -21.71 7.09
C ASP A 57 -4.30 -22.13 8.55
N GLN A 58 -3.99 -23.40 8.83
CA GLN A 58 -3.88 -23.95 10.19
C GLN A 58 -2.78 -23.24 10.99
N GLU A 59 -1.65 -22.91 10.37
CA GLU A 59 -0.56 -22.20 11.04
C GLU A 59 -0.99 -20.77 11.42
N LEU A 60 -1.69 -20.06 10.53
CA LEU A 60 -2.18 -18.70 10.80
C LEU A 60 -3.29 -18.69 11.86
N GLU A 61 -4.22 -19.64 11.78
CA GLU A 61 -5.26 -19.83 12.78
C GLU A 61 -4.67 -20.15 14.16
N SER A 62 -3.66 -21.02 14.23
CA SER A 62 -2.97 -21.34 15.50
C SER A 62 -2.29 -20.12 16.14
N ARG A 63 -1.96 -19.11 15.32
CA ARG A 63 -1.41 -17.82 15.77
C ARG A 63 -2.49 -16.79 16.12
N GLY A 64 -3.77 -17.13 15.94
CA GLY A 64 -4.91 -16.26 16.20
C GLY A 64 -5.23 -15.30 15.06
N PHE A 65 -4.84 -15.62 13.83
CA PHE A 65 -5.20 -14.82 12.64
C PHE A 65 -6.42 -15.43 11.95
N ILE A 66 -7.52 -14.68 11.93
CA ILE A 66 -8.78 -15.12 11.36
C ILE A 66 -9.03 -14.32 10.08
N PHE A 67 -9.20 -15.02 8.95
CA PHE A 67 -9.46 -14.39 7.66
C PHE A 67 -10.96 -14.13 7.47
N ARG A 68 -11.30 -12.91 7.08
CA ARG A 68 -12.66 -12.42 6.88
C ARG A 68 -12.79 -11.84 5.48
N ARG A 69 -13.89 -12.15 4.80
CA ARG A 69 -14.11 -11.76 3.38
C ARG A 69 -15.33 -10.87 3.17
N THR A 70 -16.08 -10.62 4.24
CA THR A 70 -17.23 -9.73 4.23
C THR A 70 -16.88 -8.49 5.02
N ILE A 71 -17.60 -7.41 4.75
CA ILE A 71 -17.50 -6.17 5.53
C ILE A 71 -18.17 -6.29 6.92
N ASN A 72 -18.86 -7.40 7.18
CA ASN A 72 -19.49 -7.66 8.47
C ASN A 72 -18.43 -7.71 9.56
N ASP A 73 -18.72 -7.13 10.72
CA ASP A 73 -17.83 -7.03 11.88
C ASP A 73 -16.56 -6.18 11.65
N LEU A 74 -16.36 -5.61 10.46
CA LEU A 74 -15.22 -4.74 10.17
C LEU A 74 -15.49 -3.33 10.72
N ASN A 75 -14.87 -3.02 11.86
CA ASN A 75 -14.89 -1.67 12.41
C ASN A 75 -14.03 -0.71 11.55
N LEU A 76 -14.67 0.27 10.91
CA LEU A 76 -14.01 1.19 9.98
C LEU A 76 -13.06 2.17 10.64
N ASP A 77 -13.26 2.53 11.92
CA ASP A 77 -12.33 3.37 12.67
C ASP A 77 -11.02 2.63 12.96
N HIS A 78 -11.10 1.33 13.29
CA HIS A 78 -9.92 0.49 13.44
C HIS A 78 -9.19 0.31 12.10
N LEU A 79 -9.91 0.08 11.01
CA LEU A 79 -9.29 0.02 9.67
C LEU A 79 -8.58 1.34 9.32
N ASN A 80 -9.21 2.48 9.58
CA ASN A 80 -8.59 3.80 9.41
C ASN A 80 -7.33 3.96 10.25
N SER A 81 -7.33 3.42 11.47
CA SER A 81 -6.16 3.48 12.36
C SER A 81 -4.97 2.75 11.73
N ILE A 82 -5.18 1.60 11.08
CA ILE A 82 -4.12 0.90 10.32
C ILE A 82 -3.61 1.78 9.18
N PHE A 83 -4.50 2.38 8.38
CA PHE A 83 -4.12 3.27 7.29
C PHE A 83 -3.21 4.41 7.77
N VAL A 84 -3.59 5.10 8.84
CA VAL A 84 -2.80 6.19 9.40
C VAL A 84 -1.42 5.70 9.87
N VAL A 85 -1.37 4.58 10.58
CA VAL A 85 -0.13 4.04 11.13
C VAL A 85 0.84 3.60 10.04
N VAL A 86 0.36 3.11 8.88
CA VAL A 86 1.22 2.77 7.73
C VAL A 86 1.56 3.98 6.85
N GLY A 87 1.12 5.18 7.22
CA GLY A 87 1.41 6.44 6.52
C GLY A 87 0.42 6.83 5.43
N PHE A 88 -0.73 6.15 5.32
CA PHE A 88 -1.82 6.57 4.44
C PHE A 88 -2.66 7.67 5.11
N PRO A 89 -3.25 8.59 4.33
CA PRO A 89 -4.13 9.61 4.89
C PRO A 89 -5.36 8.95 5.53
N LYS A 90 -5.82 9.51 6.66
CA LYS A 90 -7.11 9.14 7.25
C LYS A 90 -8.22 9.45 6.26
N ARG A 91 -9.18 8.53 6.10
CA ARG A 91 -10.31 8.68 5.19
C ARG A 91 -11.61 8.80 5.99
N ASP A 92 -12.61 9.42 5.39
CA ASP A 92 -13.96 9.47 5.93
C ASP A 92 -14.57 8.05 5.95
N THR A 93 -15.11 7.62 7.09
CA THR A 93 -15.68 6.28 7.29
C THR A 93 -16.86 6.02 6.37
N ASP A 94 -17.67 7.03 6.05
CA ASP A 94 -18.82 6.85 5.14
C ASP A 94 -18.34 6.58 3.71
N LYS A 95 -17.26 7.24 3.30
CA LYS A 95 -16.63 7.01 1.99
C LYS A 95 -15.92 5.66 1.93
N ILE A 96 -15.29 5.23 3.01
CA ILE A 96 -14.75 3.87 3.10
C ILE A 96 -15.87 2.86 2.90
N LYS A 97 -16.98 3.00 3.63
CA LYS A 97 -18.11 2.07 3.53
C LYS A 97 -18.59 1.91 2.08
N VAL A 98 -18.83 3.03 1.38
CA VAL A 98 -19.21 3.02 -0.04
C VAL A 98 -18.16 2.33 -0.90
N ALA A 99 -16.87 2.61 -0.68
CA ALA A 99 -15.79 1.97 -1.43
C ALA A 99 -15.74 0.45 -1.22
N LEU A 100 -16.04 -0.04 -0.01
CA LEU A 100 -16.07 -1.47 0.28
C LEU A 100 -17.32 -2.16 -0.31
N GLU A 101 -18.47 -1.47 -0.34
CA GLU A 101 -19.70 -1.98 -0.98
C GLU A 101 -19.55 -2.15 -2.50
N HIS A 102 -18.67 -1.37 -3.14
CA HIS A 102 -18.35 -1.45 -4.57
C HIS A 102 -17.02 -2.17 -4.85
N THR A 103 -16.58 -3.05 -3.96
CA THR A 103 -15.35 -3.83 -4.13
C THR A 103 -15.67 -5.29 -4.44
N ASP A 104 -15.06 -5.85 -5.49
CA ASP A 104 -15.30 -7.24 -5.92
C ASP A 104 -14.60 -8.28 -5.04
N SER A 105 -13.36 -7.99 -4.60
CA SER A 105 -12.57 -8.87 -3.74
C SER A 105 -12.07 -8.10 -2.53
N LEU A 106 -12.42 -8.60 -1.35
CA LEU A 106 -12.06 -8.02 -0.07
C LEU A 106 -11.62 -9.14 0.88
N LEU A 107 -10.47 -8.94 1.52
CA LEU A 107 -9.96 -9.80 2.58
C LEU A 107 -9.40 -8.92 3.68
N TRP A 108 -9.74 -9.25 4.91
CA TRP A 108 -9.08 -8.68 6.07
C TRP A 108 -8.80 -9.75 7.10
N VAL A 109 -7.82 -9.48 7.95
CA VAL A 109 -7.37 -10.39 8.99
C VAL A 109 -7.72 -9.78 10.33
N GLU A 110 -8.50 -10.50 11.12
CA GLU A 110 -8.77 -10.20 12.51
C GLU A 110 -7.72 -10.88 13.39
N TYR A 111 -7.18 -10.17 14.36
CA TYR A 111 -6.40 -10.78 15.43
C TYR A 111 -7.31 -11.18 16.60
N GLU A 112 -7.34 -12.49 16.90
CA GLU A 112 -8.31 -13.10 17.81
C GLU A 112 -8.30 -12.46 19.21
N LYS A 113 -7.13 -12.10 19.72
CA LYS A 113 -6.98 -11.55 21.08
C LYS A 113 -7.56 -10.16 21.22
N THR A 114 -7.42 -9.33 20.19
CA THR A 114 -7.85 -7.92 20.23
C THR A 114 -9.19 -7.70 19.53
N LYS A 115 -9.66 -8.66 18.72
CA LYS A 115 -10.84 -8.52 17.85
C LYS A 115 -10.75 -7.28 16.96
N ARG A 116 -9.54 -7.02 16.43
CA ARG A 116 -9.25 -5.86 15.58
C ARG A 116 -8.71 -6.31 14.23
N PRO A 117 -9.01 -5.58 13.15
CA PRO A 117 -8.31 -5.77 11.89
C PRO A 117 -6.81 -5.48 12.11
N VAL A 118 -5.95 -6.33 11.54
CA VAL A 118 -4.49 -6.17 11.56
C VAL A 118 -3.86 -6.25 10.17
N ALA A 119 -4.61 -6.75 9.19
CA ALA A 119 -4.26 -6.65 7.78
C ALA A 119 -5.53 -6.50 6.94
N PHE A 120 -5.41 -5.84 5.80
CA PHE A 120 -6.52 -5.57 4.89
C PHE A 120 -6.00 -5.53 3.46
N ALA A 121 -6.74 -6.15 2.55
CA ALA A 121 -6.56 -5.99 1.13
C ALA A 121 -7.91 -5.86 0.42
N ARG A 122 -7.89 -5.13 -0.69
CA ARG A 122 -9.03 -5.04 -1.59
C ARG A 122 -8.59 -4.92 -3.05
N ALA A 123 -9.40 -5.48 -3.93
CA ALA A 123 -9.24 -5.37 -5.37
C ALA A 123 -10.59 -5.22 -6.07
N THR A 124 -10.58 -4.52 -7.21
CA THR A 124 -11.72 -4.46 -8.14
C THR A 124 -11.28 -4.94 -9.51
N GLY A 125 -12.20 -5.47 -10.31
CA GLY A 125 -11.90 -5.94 -11.66
C GLY A 125 -13.13 -6.05 -12.54
N ASP A 126 -12.92 -6.47 -13.78
CA ASP A 126 -14.02 -6.81 -14.71
C ASP A 126 -14.46 -8.29 -14.57
N GLY A 127 -13.83 -9.03 -13.66
CA GLY A 127 -14.09 -10.44 -13.42
C GLY A 127 -13.50 -11.39 -14.47
N VAL A 128 -12.78 -10.86 -15.47
CA VAL A 128 -12.33 -11.62 -16.64
C VAL A 128 -10.87 -11.27 -16.98
N PHE A 129 -10.59 -10.05 -17.44
CA PHE A 129 -9.29 -9.65 -18.00
C PHE A 129 -8.46 -8.76 -17.08
N ASN A 130 -9.11 -7.95 -16.24
CA ASN A 130 -8.44 -6.90 -15.48
C ASN A 130 -8.81 -6.95 -14.00
N ALA A 131 -7.81 -6.75 -13.16
CA ALA A 131 -7.99 -6.51 -11.74
C ALA A 131 -6.96 -5.50 -11.24
N ILE A 132 -7.39 -4.58 -10.40
CA ILE A 132 -6.57 -3.57 -9.75
C ILE A 132 -6.64 -3.80 -8.25
N ILE A 133 -5.47 -4.05 -7.66
CA ILE A 133 -5.31 -4.07 -6.21
C ILE A 133 -5.17 -2.62 -5.74
N TRP A 134 -6.03 -2.19 -4.81
CA TRP A 134 -6.07 -0.80 -4.35
C TRP A 134 -5.25 -0.58 -3.08
N ASP A 135 -5.69 -1.20 -2.00
CA ASP A 135 -5.11 -1.04 -0.68
C ASP A 135 -4.61 -2.42 -0.25
N VAL A 136 -3.34 -2.53 0.13
CA VAL A 136 -2.76 -3.70 0.81
C VAL A 136 -1.99 -3.19 1.99
N VAL A 137 -2.52 -3.42 3.19
CA VAL A 137 -1.96 -2.87 4.42
C VAL A 137 -1.86 -3.94 5.48
N VAL A 138 -0.80 -3.85 6.27
CA VAL A 138 -0.53 -4.69 7.44
C VAL A 138 -0.07 -3.77 8.55
N ASP A 139 -0.71 -3.88 9.72
CA ASP A 139 -0.31 -3.16 10.93
C ASP A 139 1.19 -3.44 11.20
N PRO A 140 2.03 -2.41 11.45
CA PRO A 140 3.46 -2.58 11.65
C PRO A 140 3.85 -3.61 12.71
N ASN A 141 3.03 -3.81 13.74
CA ASN A 141 3.28 -4.80 14.79
C ASN A 141 3.14 -6.24 14.29
N PHE A 142 2.51 -6.44 13.14
CA PHE A 142 2.26 -7.73 12.50
C PHE A 142 2.98 -7.86 11.14
N GLN A 143 3.96 -6.99 10.88
CA GLN A 143 4.84 -7.10 9.72
C GLN A 143 6.00 -8.08 9.98
N GLY A 144 6.69 -8.52 8.91
CA GLY A 144 7.83 -9.44 9.01
C GLY A 144 7.48 -10.92 9.27
N ILE A 145 6.23 -11.23 9.66
CA ILE A 145 5.75 -12.61 9.89
C ILE A 145 5.08 -13.25 8.66
N GLY A 146 5.12 -12.59 7.51
CA GLY A 146 4.55 -13.07 6.24
C GLY A 146 3.05 -12.80 6.05
N LEU A 147 2.42 -11.99 6.91
CA LEU A 147 0.97 -11.73 6.84
C LEU A 147 0.54 -11.04 5.53
N GLY A 148 1.33 -10.10 5.01
CA GLY A 148 1.04 -9.45 3.72
C GLY A 148 1.05 -10.44 2.55
N LYS A 149 2.01 -11.38 2.55
CA LYS A 149 2.06 -12.46 1.55
C LYS A 149 0.85 -13.37 1.70
N ALA A 150 0.50 -13.74 2.94
CA ALA A 150 -0.64 -14.59 3.22
C ALA A 150 -1.97 -13.97 2.73
N VAL A 151 -2.15 -12.66 2.91
CA VAL A 151 -3.31 -11.91 2.39
C VAL A 151 -3.35 -11.97 0.87
N ILE A 152 -2.27 -11.59 0.19
CA ILE A 152 -2.23 -11.59 -1.29
C ILE A 152 -2.47 -12.98 -1.90
N GLU A 153 -1.93 -14.03 -1.26
CA GLU A 153 -2.09 -15.40 -1.73
C GLU A 153 -3.53 -15.92 -1.60
N ARG A 154 -4.26 -15.49 -0.57
CA ARG A 154 -5.63 -15.92 -0.24
C ARG A 154 -6.71 -15.03 -0.84
N GLU A 155 -6.33 -13.88 -1.37
CA GLU A 155 -7.25 -13.00 -2.08
C GLU A 155 -7.77 -13.69 -3.34
N TRP A 156 -9.08 -13.60 -3.58
CA TRP A 156 -9.80 -14.43 -4.56
C TRP A 156 -9.48 -14.12 -6.03
N TRP A 157 -8.80 -13.02 -6.32
CA TRP A 157 -8.49 -12.62 -7.70
C TRP A 157 -7.73 -13.72 -8.47
N ARG A 158 -6.92 -14.54 -7.80
CA ARG A 158 -6.28 -15.71 -8.43
C ARG A 158 -7.29 -16.69 -9.03
N SER A 159 -8.41 -16.92 -8.35
CA SER A 159 -9.48 -17.79 -8.84
C SER A 159 -10.29 -17.13 -9.96
N TYR A 160 -10.41 -15.80 -9.94
CA TYR A 160 -11.02 -15.04 -11.04
C TYR A 160 -10.24 -15.24 -12.35
N PHE A 161 -8.92 -15.07 -12.35
CA PHE A 161 -8.10 -15.26 -13.56
C PHE A 161 -7.92 -16.72 -13.98
N LYS A 162 -8.03 -17.68 -13.04
CA LYS A 162 -7.83 -19.11 -13.36
C LYS A 162 -9.06 -19.77 -13.99
N ARG A 163 -10.23 -19.11 -13.94
CA ARG A 163 -11.49 -19.65 -14.48
C ARG A 163 -11.56 -19.66 -16.01
N GLU A 164 -10.75 -18.89 -16.72
CA GLU A 164 -10.77 -18.86 -18.20
C GLU A 164 -10.02 -20.02 -18.87
N SER A 165 -9.24 -20.83 -18.14
CA SER A 165 -8.56 -21.96 -18.76
C SER A 165 -9.45 -23.20 -18.97
N LEU A 166 -10.74 -23.17 -18.57
CA LEU A 166 -11.63 -24.34 -18.58
C LEU A 166 -12.95 -24.17 -19.37
N THR A 167 -13.12 -23.11 -20.15
CA THR A 167 -14.32 -22.90 -21.00
C THR A 167 -14.01 -22.70 -22.50
N LEU A 168 -12.89 -23.26 -22.98
CA LEU A 168 -12.54 -23.29 -24.41
C LEU A 168 -12.27 -24.71 -24.95
N LEU A 169 -13.06 -25.70 -24.52
CA LEU A 169 -13.17 -27.03 -25.17
C LEU A 169 -14.65 -27.40 -25.30
#